data_AF-A0AAW4V8L7-F1
#
_entry.id   AF-A0AAW4V8L7-F1
#
_cell.length_a   1.000
_cell.length_b   1.000
_cell.length_c   1.000
_cell.angle_alpha   90.00
_cell.angle_beta   90.00
_cell.angle_gamma   90.00
#
_symmetry.space_group_name_H-M   'P 1'
#
loop_
_entity.id
_entity.type
_entity.pdbx_description
1 polymer ?
#
loop_
_entity_poly.entity_id
_entity_poly.type
_entity_poly.pdbx_seq_one_letter_code
_entity_poly.pdbx_strand_id
1 'polypeptide(L)'
;WRNFQLEYWRTFQLVSTAVISGALYEIYHKQKKSLTDQLILRPFPQGDDAKEMWEIYRQDMISYSGISIFLLGNKKEGETTVLSNGMRSEYEISKKQGNFLIPIGRTGYISEVLWNELLKEKQDDHTFDIYRHDIVSLGDNTKALDEVIEIVIELIKKVK
;
A
#
# COMPACT_ATOMS: atom_id res chain seq x y z
N TRP A 1 -4.11 -15.58 25.64
CA TRP A 1 -4.68 -16.02 24.36
C TRP A 1 -5.61 -14.98 23.70
N ARG A 2 -6.57 -14.37 24.41
CA ARG A 2 -7.45 -13.31 23.84
C ARG A 2 -6.76 -11.96 23.55
N ASN A 3 -5.68 -11.63 24.26
CA ASN A 3 -4.96 -10.35 24.08
C ASN A 3 -3.99 -10.34 22.88
N PHE A 4 -3.50 -11.51 22.47
CA PHE A 4 -2.49 -11.63 21.40
C PHE A 4 -3.10 -11.42 20.00
N GLN A 5 -4.37 -11.83 19.83
CA GLN A 5 -5.11 -11.55 18.61
C GLN A 5 -5.38 -10.04 18.48
N LEU A 6 -5.81 -9.33 19.52
CA LEU A 6 -6.16 -7.90 19.43
C LEU A 6 -4.99 -6.97 19.01
N GLU A 7 -3.74 -7.34 19.29
CA GLU A 7 -2.58 -6.49 18.97
C GLU A 7 -2.08 -6.62 17.52
N TYR A 8 -2.20 -7.80 16.90
CA TYR A 8 -1.97 -7.97 15.45
C TYR A 8 -2.91 -7.07 14.62
N TRP A 9 -4.09 -6.77 15.15
CA TRP A 9 -5.09 -5.92 14.49
C TRP A 9 -4.76 -4.44 14.55
N ARG A 10 -4.04 -3.96 15.57
CA ARG A 10 -3.78 -2.53 15.74
C ARG A 10 -2.91 -1.95 14.61
N THR A 11 -1.95 -2.68 14.08
CA THR A 11 -1.04 -2.14 13.05
C THR A 11 -1.72 -1.99 11.68
N PHE A 12 -2.61 -2.93 11.31
CA PHE A 12 -3.39 -2.85 10.07
C PHE A 12 -4.58 -1.88 10.18
N GLN A 13 -5.17 -1.73 11.39
CA GLN A 13 -6.23 -0.75 11.64
C GLN A 13 -5.77 0.69 11.51
N LEU A 14 -4.53 1.04 11.89
CA LEU A 14 -4.12 2.44 11.93
C LEU A 14 -4.04 3.08 10.53
N VAL A 15 -3.40 2.40 9.58
CA VAL A 15 -3.32 2.89 8.19
C VAL A 15 -4.71 2.90 7.57
N SER A 16 -5.46 1.80 7.70
CA SER A 16 -6.80 1.68 7.12
C SER A 16 -7.76 2.75 7.67
N THR A 17 -7.75 3.01 8.98
CA THR A 17 -8.62 4.01 9.61
C THR A 17 -8.27 5.43 9.15
N ALA A 18 -6.98 5.78 9.07
CA ALA A 18 -6.56 7.09 8.57
C ALA A 18 -6.95 7.30 7.10
N VAL A 19 -6.73 6.29 6.24
CA VAL A 19 -7.12 6.32 4.82
C VAL A 19 -8.62 6.48 4.65
N ILE A 20 -9.41 5.68 5.37
CA ILE A 20 -10.88 5.77 5.37
C ILE A 20 -11.31 7.17 5.82
N SER A 21 -10.72 7.69 6.91
CA SER A 21 -11.12 8.98 7.45
C SER A 21 -10.82 10.13 6.48
N GLY A 22 -9.62 10.13 5.88
CA GLY A 22 -9.25 11.13 4.87
C GLY A 22 -10.12 11.06 3.61
N ALA A 23 -10.38 9.84 3.10
CA ALA A 23 -11.25 9.65 1.95
C ALA A 23 -12.69 10.10 2.22
N LEU A 24 -13.28 9.69 3.35
CA LEU A 24 -14.62 10.08 3.73
C LEU A 24 -14.72 11.60 3.96
N TYR A 25 -13.71 12.22 4.58
CA TYR A 25 -13.68 13.67 4.76
C TYR A 25 -13.81 14.40 3.42
N GLU A 26 -13.00 14.04 2.42
CA GLU A 26 -13.06 14.67 1.09
C GLU A 26 -14.37 14.37 0.34
N ILE A 27 -14.86 13.13 0.40
CA ILE A 27 -16.13 12.74 -0.25
C ILE A 27 -17.29 13.52 0.34
N TYR A 28 -17.45 13.54 1.67
CA TYR A 28 -18.59 14.19 2.31
C TYR A 28 -18.51 15.73 2.29
N HIS A 29 -17.30 16.31 2.34
CA HIS A 29 -17.16 17.78 2.38
C HIS A 29 -17.04 18.45 0.99
N LYS A 30 -16.46 17.77 -0.01
CA LYS A 30 -16.13 18.44 -1.29
C LYS A 30 -16.83 17.88 -2.53
N GLN A 31 -17.30 16.63 -2.51
CA GLN A 31 -17.85 15.99 -3.72
C GLN A 31 -19.24 15.38 -3.48
N LYS A 32 -20.30 15.99 -4.04
CA LYS A 32 -21.67 15.45 -4.06
C LYS A 32 -21.85 14.24 -4.99
N LYS A 33 -20.90 13.30 -5.01
CA LYS A 33 -20.93 12.08 -5.85
C LYS A 33 -21.17 10.84 -4.98
N SER A 34 -21.63 9.75 -5.62
CA SER A 34 -21.83 8.46 -4.96
C SER A 34 -20.53 7.93 -4.35
N LEU A 35 -20.62 7.36 -3.14
CA LEU A 35 -19.51 6.77 -2.38
C LEU A 35 -18.91 5.55 -3.09
N THR A 36 -19.74 4.77 -3.79
CA THR A 36 -19.37 3.47 -4.38
C THR A 36 -18.30 3.53 -5.45
N ASP A 37 -18.21 4.65 -6.19
CA ASP A 37 -17.24 4.79 -7.29
C ASP A 37 -15.90 5.39 -6.83
N GLN A 38 -15.82 5.81 -5.57
CA GLN A 38 -14.66 6.54 -5.01
C GLN A 38 -13.93 5.75 -3.92
N LEU A 39 -14.62 4.86 -3.19
CA LEU A 39 -14.02 4.07 -2.12
C LEU A 39 -14.67 2.68 -2.03
N ILE A 40 -13.85 1.65 -2.21
CA ILE A 40 -14.23 0.24 -2.00
C ILE A 40 -13.48 -0.27 -0.77
N LEU A 41 -14.21 -0.83 0.20
CA LEU A 41 -13.64 -1.43 1.40
C LEU A 41 -13.78 -2.96 1.35
N ARG A 42 -12.66 -3.66 1.53
CA ARG A 42 -12.57 -5.13 1.47
C ARG A 42 -11.90 -5.68 2.72
N PRO A 43 -12.61 -5.79 3.86
CA PRO A 43 -12.05 -6.40 5.07
C PRO A 43 -11.73 -7.88 4.83
N PHE A 44 -10.65 -8.39 5.40
CA PHE A 44 -10.30 -9.81 5.27
C PHE A 44 -11.30 -10.71 6.01
N PRO A 45 -11.69 -11.85 5.42
CA PRO A 45 -12.59 -12.81 6.07
C PRO A 45 -11.95 -13.38 7.35
N GLN A 46 -12.81 -13.73 8.31
CA GLN A 46 -12.45 -14.26 9.63
C GLN A 46 -12.96 -15.69 9.80
N GLY A 47 -12.26 -16.50 10.59
CA GLY A 47 -12.61 -17.90 10.86
C GLY A 47 -11.48 -18.88 10.54
N ASP A 48 -11.70 -20.15 10.87
CA ASP A 48 -10.67 -21.20 10.79
C ASP A 48 -10.25 -21.50 9.33
N ASP A 49 -11.19 -21.42 8.37
CA ASP A 49 -10.94 -21.63 6.94
C ASP A 49 -10.51 -20.35 6.19
N ALA A 50 -10.39 -19.21 6.88
CA ALA A 50 -10.19 -17.91 6.24
C ALA A 50 -8.83 -17.79 5.51
N LYS A 51 -7.80 -18.50 5.98
CA LYS A 51 -6.44 -18.41 5.43
C LYS A 51 -6.35 -18.86 3.97
N GLU A 52 -7.08 -19.91 3.59
CA GLU A 52 -7.10 -20.40 2.21
C GLU A 52 -7.82 -19.42 1.29
N MET A 53 -8.85 -18.74 1.80
CA MET A 53 -9.58 -17.72 1.05
C MET A 53 -8.80 -16.41 0.89
N TRP A 54 -7.84 -16.10 1.76
CA TRP A 54 -7.13 -14.82 1.74
C TRP A 54 -6.38 -14.56 0.44
N GLU A 55 -5.80 -15.59 -0.19
CA GLU A 55 -5.06 -15.41 -1.44
C GLU A 55 -6.00 -15.06 -2.59
N ILE A 56 -7.08 -15.83 -2.76
CA ILE A 56 -8.12 -15.56 -3.77
C ILE A 56 -8.72 -14.17 -3.54
N TYR A 57 -9.00 -13.83 -2.27
CA TYR A 57 -9.55 -12.54 -1.89
C TYR A 57 -8.59 -11.38 -2.20
N ARG A 58 -7.28 -11.52 -1.98
CA ARG A 58 -6.28 -10.51 -2.36
C ARG A 58 -6.23 -10.32 -3.86
N GLN A 59 -6.22 -11.41 -4.62
CA GLN A 59 -6.19 -11.35 -6.09
C GLN A 59 -7.42 -10.64 -6.65
N ASP A 60 -8.62 -10.96 -6.14
CA ASP A 60 -9.86 -10.27 -6.51
C ASP A 60 -9.79 -8.79 -6.13
N MET A 61 -9.42 -8.46 -4.89
CA MET A 61 -9.33 -7.07 -4.43
C MET A 61 -8.38 -6.22 -5.28
N ILE A 62 -7.19 -6.74 -5.60
CA ILE A 62 -6.17 -6.00 -6.35
C ILE A 62 -6.56 -5.85 -7.82
N SER A 63 -7.38 -6.76 -8.36
CA SER A 63 -7.80 -6.72 -9.77
C SER A 63 -8.61 -5.48 -10.17
N TYR A 64 -9.20 -4.78 -9.20
CA TYR A 64 -9.91 -3.51 -9.41
C TYR A 64 -8.99 -2.29 -9.51
N SER A 65 -7.68 -2.47 -9.34
CA SER A 65 -6.69 -1.38 -9.28
C SER A 65 -5.70 -1.46 -10.43
N GLY A 66 -5.31 -0.29 -10.98
CA GLY A 66 -4.19 -0.17 -11.93
C GLY A 66 -2.91 0.41 -11.31
N ILE A 67 -2.99 0.89 -10.06
CA ILE A 67 -1.88 1.46 -9.30
C ILE A 67 -1.96 0.88 -7.89
N SER A 68 -0.82 0.49 -7.32
CA SER A 68 -0.73 0.01 -5.94
C SER A 68 0.34 0.79 -5.17
N ILE A 69 -0.07 1.40 -4.05
CA ILE A 69 0.79 2.20 -3.19
C ILE A 69 1.10 1.40 -1.93
N PHE A 70 2.38 1.29 -1.58
CA PHE A 70 2.85 0.53 -0.42
C PHE A 70 3.46 1.48 0.61
N LEU A 71 3.03 1.34 1.86
CA LEU A 71 3.39 2.21 2.98
C LEU A 71 3.64 1.33 4.21
N LEU A 72 4.74 1.55 4.94
CA LEU A 72 5.13 0.78 6.13
C LEU A 72 5.30 -0.73 5.81
N GLY A 73 4.49 -1.59 6.42
CA GLY A 73 4.51 -3.03 6.20
C GLY A 73 5.13 -3.83 7.32
N ASN A 74 4.80 -3.47 8.55
CA ASN A 74 5.12 -4.24 9.75
C ASN A 74 3.87 -4.81 10.41
N LYS A 75 4.07 -5.89 11.16
CA LYS A 75 3.05 -6.52 12.01
C LYS A 75 3.66 -6.77 13.38
N LYS A 76 2.82 -6.84 14.42
CA LYS A 76 3.24 -7.39 15.71
C LYS A 76 3.28 -8.92 15.61
N GLU A 77 4.23 -9.55 16.27
CA GLU A 77 4.32 -11.00 16.49
C GLU A 77 4.68 -11.20 17.95
N GLY A 78 3.64 -11.19 18.78
CA GLY A 78 3.76 -10.94 20.21
C GLY A 78 4.28 -9.53 20.48
N GLU A 79 5.29 -9.43 21.33
CA GLU A 79 5.87 -8.14 21.70
C GLU A 79 6.76 -7.56 20.58
N THR A 80 7.25 -8.42 19.69
CA THR A 80 8.17 -8.05 18.62
C THR A 80 7.43 -7.43 17.43
N THR A 81 8.05 -6.41 16.83
CA THR A 81 7.62 -5.89 15.53
C THR A 81 8.40 -6.60 14.44
N VAL A 82 7.71 -7.27 13.52
CA VAL A 82 8.30 -8.02 12.41
C VAL A 82 7.75 -7.52 11.07
N LEU A 83 8.41 -7.89 9.98
CA LEU A 83 7.99 -7.53 8.64
C LEU A 83 6.69 -8.25 8.24
N SER A 84 5.82 -7.57 7.50
CA SER A 84 4.52 -8.09 7.06
C SER A 84 4.66 -8.94 5.80
N ASN A 85 4.59 -10.28 5.96
CA ASN A 85 4.50 -11.19 4.82
C ASN A 85 3.28 -10.91 3.93
N GLY A 86 2.18 -10.39 4.51
CA GLY A 86 0.97 -10.04 3.76
C GLY A 86 1.22 -8.92 2.74
N MET A 87 1.96 -7.88 3.12
CA MET A 87 2.31 -6.79 2.21
C MET A 87 3.23 -7.27 1.07
N ARG A 88 4.14 -8.20 1.36
CA ARG A 88 4.95 -8.85 0.31
C ARG A 88 4.06 -9.60 -0.69
N SER A 89 3.10 -10.40 -0.21
CA SER A 89 2.15 -11.10 -1.09
C SER A 89 1.35 -10.12 -1.95
N GLU A 90 0.86 -9.02 -1.37
CA GLU A 90 0.11 -7.99 -2.10
C GLU A 90 0.95 -7.32 -3.19
N TYR A 91 2.24 -7.06 -2.93
CA TYR A 91 3.17 -6.54 -3.93
C TYR A 91 3.35 -7.50 -5.10
N GLU A 92 3.61 -8.79 -4.83
CA GLU A 92 3.80 -9.77 -5.89
C GLU A 92 2.54 -9.99 -6.73
N ILE A 93 1.36 -9.98 -6.11
CA ILE A 93 0.08 -10.08 -6.82
C ILE A 93 -0.10 -8.85 -7.71
N SER A 94 0.07 -7.65 -7.16
CA SER A 94 -0.04 -6.38 -7.87
C SER A 94 0.89 -6.30 -9.07
N LYS A 95 2.16 -6.70 -8.89
CA LYS A 95 3.15 -6.80 -9.95
C LYS A 95 2.72 -7.77 -11.05
N LYS A 96 2.24 -8.97 -10.69
CA LYS A 96 1.73 -9.97 -11.66
C LYS A 96 0.51 -9.49 -12.43
N GLN A 97 -0.34 -8.68 -11.81
CA GLN A 97 -1.53 -8.10 -12.44
C GLN A 97 -1.21 -6.88 -13.32
N GLY A 98 0.06 -6.44 -13.37
CA GLY A 98 0.50 -5.34 -14.23
C GLY A 98 0.24 -3.95 -13.66
N ASN A 99 0.00 -3.85 -12.35
CA ASN A 99 -0.22 -2.56 -11.70
C ASN A 99 1.07 -1.75 -11.66
N PHE A 100 0.91 -0.43 -11.71
CA PHE A 100 2.02 0.47 -11.42
C PHE A 100 2.31 0.49 -9.91
N LEU A 101 3.54 0.17 -9.54
CA LEU A 101 3.95 -0.05 -8.15
C LEU A 101 4.58 1.22 -7.58
N ILE A 102 4.06 1.71 -6.45
CA ILE A 102 4.54 2.91 -5.75
C ILE A 102 4.90 2.56 -4.30
N PRO A 103 6.08 1.98 -4.04
CA PRO A 103 6.57 1.78 -2.69
C PRO A 103 7.14 3.07 -2.10
N ILE A 104 6.62 3.52 -0.96
CA ILE A 104 7.08 4.72 -0.24
C ILE A 104 8.23 4.33 0.68
N GLY A 105 9.45 4.31 0.14
CA GLY A 105 10.64 3.77 0.82
C GLY A 105 10.93 4.41 2.18
N ARG A 106 10.75 5.73 2.32
CA ARG A 106 10.99 6.47 3.57
C ARG A 106 10.14 6.01 4.77
N THR A 107 9.07 5.26 4.52
CA THR A 107 8.23 4.73 5.61
C THR A 107 8.83 3.49 6.28
N GLY A 108 9.92 2.95 5.74
CA GLY A 108 10.63 1.81 6.31
C GLY A 108 9.92 0.47 6.10
N TYR A 109 10.35 -0.54 6.85
CA TYR A 109 9.79 -1.90 6.86
C TYR A 109 9.73 -2.54 5.46
N ILE A 110 8.65 -3.25 5.12
CA ILE A 110 8.53 -3.91 3.82
C ILE A 110 8.52 -2.88 2.68
N SER A 111 7.94 -1.70 2.87
CA SER A 111 7.92 -0.66 1.83
C SER A 111 9.33 -0.26 1.39
N GLU A 112 10.27 -0.12 2.32
CA GLU A 112 11.68 0.16 2.01
C GLU A 112 12.36 -0.99 1.25
N VAL A 113 12.08 -2.24 1.65
CA VAL A 113 12.60 -3.43 0.95
C VAL A 113 12.09 -3.46 -0.49
N LEU A 114 10.79 -3.29 -0.70
CA LEU A 114 10.15 -3.28 -2.01
C LEU A 114 10.66 -2.13 -2.88
N TRP A 115 10.88 -0.96 -2.30
CA TRP A 115 11.44 0.20 -3.00
C TRP A 115 12.85 -0.08 -3.52
N ASN A 116 13.72 -0.64 -2.69
CA ASN A 116 15.08 -1.04 -3.10
C ASN A 116 15.05 -2.13 -4.20
N GLU A 117 14.19 -3.14 -4.04
CA GLU A 117 14.00 -4.21 -5.04
C GLU A 117 13.53 -3.65 -6.38
N LEU A 118 12.53 -2.76 -6.38
CA LEU A 118 12.00 -2.13 -7.59
C LEU A 118 13.06 -1.31 -8.33
N LEU A 119 13.82 -0.48 -7.61
CA LEU A 119 14.89 0.33 -8.22
C LEU A 119 15.99 -0.53 -8.83
N LYS A 120 16.36 -1.63 -8.15
CA LYS A 120 17.34 -2.58 -8.66
C LYS A 120 16.83 -3.33 -9.89
N GLU A 121 15.59 -3.80 -9.85
CA GLU A 121 14.96 -4.49 -10.98
C GLU A 121 14.84 -3.58 -12.21
N LYS A 122 14.52 -2.31 -12.00
CA LYS A 122 14.34 -1.30 -13.04
C LYS A 122 15.62 -0.54 -13.38
N GLN A 123 16.79 -0.99 -12.93
CA GLN A 123 18.04 -0.25 -13.12
C GLN A 123 18.34 0.03 -14.60
N ASP A 124 18.14 -0.97 -15.46
CA ASP A 124 18.44 -0.89 -16.90
C ASP A 124 17.19 -0.73 -17.79
N ASP A 125 16.02 -0.52 -17.17
CA ASP A 125 14.76 -0.33 -17.88
C ASP A 125 14.55 1.15 -18.23
N HIS A 126 14.89 1.54 -19.46
CA HIS A 126 14.73 2.91 -19.93
C HIS A 126 13.27 3.37 -20.02
N THR A 127 12.31 2.44 -20.08
CA THR A 127 10.88 2.82 -20.04
C THR A 127 10.49 3.36 -18.66
N PHE A 128 11.28 3.06 -17.63
CA PHE A 128 11.08 3.51 -16.27
C PHE A 128 11.70 4.90 -15.99
N ASP A 129 12.53 5.44 -16.89
CA ASP A 129 13.29 6.66 -16.65
C ASP A 129 12.40 7.89 -16.37
N ILE A 130 11.20 7.93 -16.98
CA ILE A 130 10.20 8.99 -16.75
C ILE A 130 9.65 9.02 -15.32
N TYR A 131 9.73 7.90 -14.59
CA TYR A 131 9.29 7.75 -13.20
C TYR A 131 10.46 7.70 -12.21
N ARG A 132 11.67 7.39 -12.68
CA ARG A 132 12.82 7.05 -11.84
C ARG A 132 13.14 8.12 -10.81
N HIS A 133 13.15 9.39 -11.21
CA HIS A 133 13.46 10.50 -10.30
C HIS A 133 12.46 10.59 -9.13
N ASP A 134 11.18 10.49 -9.45
CA ASP A 134 10.11 10.56 -8.45
C ASP A 134 10.16 9.35 -7.53
N ILE A 135 10.30 8.13 -8.09
CA ILE A 135 10.39 6.89 -7.31
C ILE A 135 11.60 6.93 -6.40
N VAL A 136 12.78 7.37 -6.86
CA VAL A 136 13.96 7.55 -6.01
C VAL A 136 13.67 8.52 -4.86
N SER A 137 12.96 9.62 -5.12
CA SER A 137 12.61 10.61 -4.10
C SER A 137 11.68 10.08 -3.01
N LEU A 138 10.94 8.99 -3.26
CA LEU A 138 10.10 8.34 -2.24
C LEU A 138 10.90 7.64 -1.13
N GLY A 139 12.20 7.41 -1.33
CA GLY A 139 13.12 6.90 -0.31
C GLY A 139 13.83 7.99 0.51
N ASP A 140 13.64 9.27 0.18
CA ASP A 140 14.35 10.38 0.82
C ASP A 140 13.76 10.73 2.19
N ASN A 141 14.54 10.45 3.25
CA ASN A 141 14.17 10.71 4.63
C ASN A 141 14.23 12.21 5.02
N THR A 142 14.82 13.06 4.17
CA THR A 142 14.94 14.51 4.43
C THR A 142 13.72 15.31 3.97
N LYS A 143 12.89 14.74 3.07
CA LYS A 143 11.70 15.40 2.53
C LYS A 143 10.61 15.54 3.58
N ALA A 144 9.90 16.66 3.55
CA ALA A 144 8.67 16.84 4.33
C ALA A 144 7.58 15.86 3.86
N LEU A 145 6.54 15.65 4.68
CA LEU A 145 5.42 14.79 4.32
C LEU A 145 4.68 15.33 3.08
N ASP A 146 4.43 16.64 3.05
CA ASP A 146 3.70 17.30 1.97
C ASP A 146 4.42 17.14 0.61
N GLU A 147 5.75 17.26 0.59
CA GLU A 147 6.55 17.00 -0.62
C GLU A 147 6.36 15.58 -1.14
N VAL A 148 6.29 14.58 -0.25
CA VAL A 148 6.09 13.19 -0.67
C VAL A 148 4.67 12.94 -1.16
N ILE A 149 3.67 13.60 -0.57
CA ILE A 149 2.30 13.56 -1.08
C ILE A 149 2.25 14.15 -2.51
N GLU A 150 2.91 15.28 -2.74
CA GLU A 150 3.01 15.89 -4.07
C GLU A 150 3.67 14.95 -5.09
N ILE A 151 4.80 14.32 -4.73
CA ILE A 151 5.48 13.34 -5.60
C ILE A 151 4.55 12.17 -5.95
N VAL A 152 3.81 11.62 -4.98
CA VAL A 152 2.86 10.53 -5.23
C VAL A 152 1.73 10.97 -6.16
N ILE A 153 1.18 12.17 -5.96
CA ILE A 153 0.13 12.73 -6.83
C ILE A 153 0.64 12.90 -8.27
N GLU A 154 1.85 13.42 -8.45
CA GLU A 154 2.45 13.59 -9.78
C GLU A 154 2.74 12.24 -10.46
N LEU A 155 3.22 11.24 -9.72
CA LEU A 155 3.35 9.87 -10.23
C LEU A 155 2.02 9.30 -10.73
N ILE A 156 0.96 9.42 -9.93
CA ILE A 156 -0.39 8.95 -10.31
C ILE A 156 -0.89 9.64 -11.58
N LYS A 157 -0.61 10.94 -11.74
CA LYS A 157 -0.97 11.68 -12.96
C LYS A 157 -0.18 11.21 -14.19
N LYS A 158 1.10 10.87 -14.05
CA LYS A 158 1.96 10.41 -15.16
C LYS A 158 1.60 9.02 -15.69
N VAL A 159 1.04 8.17 -14.82
CA VAL A 159 0.62 6.80 -15.19
C VAL A 159 -0.68 6.80 -16.02
N LYS A 160 -1.46 7.89 -15.99
CA LYS A 160 -2.67 8.09 -16.79
C LYS A 160 -2.36 8.68 -18.16
#